data_AF-A0A4Z0A7D2-F1
#
_entry.id   AF-A0A4Z0A7D2-F1
#
_cell.length_a   1.000
_cell.length_b   1.000
_cell.length_c   1.000
_cell.angle_alpha   90.00
_cell.angle_beta   90.00
_cell.angle_gamma   90.00
#
_symmetry.space_group_name_H-M   'P 1'
#
loop_
_entity.id
_entity.type
_entity.pdbx_description
1 polymer ?
#
loop_
_entity_poly.entity_id
_entity_poly.type
_entity_poly.pdbx_seq_one_letter_code
_entity_poly.pdbx_strand_id
1 'polypeptide(L)'
;MLPCRRVAGYSVVWSWTIQGLVEEILQDVGVLYKASEAVSLLDMLWSFAHVSILRNYVRPEFTGTLAIKAGRHPVLQCVQAANGTLVPNDVYCSDTSSFQLIQGPK
;
A
#
# COMPACT_ATOMS: atom_id res chain seq x y z
N MET A 1 -22.30 17.61 -54.29
CA MET A 1 -21.19 16.65 -54.11
C MET A 1 -19.91 17.43 -53.87
N LEU A 2 -19.50 17.57 -52.59
CA LEU A 2 -18.20 18.13 -52.21
C LEU A 2 -17.39 17.02 -51.53
N PRO A 3 -16.07 16.94 -51.76
CA PRO A 3 -15.27 15.79 -51.35
C PRO A 3 -14.87 15.89 -49.86
N CYS A 4 -15.41 14.99 -49.05
CA CYS A 4 -14.96 14.70 -47.70
C CYS A 4 -13.66 13.85 -47.77
N ARG A 5 -12.50 14.48 -48.01
CA ARG A 5 -11.19 13.75 -48.10
C ARG A 5 -10.08 14.27 -47.19
N ARG A 6 -10.35 15.25 -46.31
CA ARG A 6 -9.29 15.91 -45.52
C ARG A 6 -9.23 15.54 -44.03
N VAL A 7 -10.20 14.78 -43.50
CA VAL A 7 -10.26 14.42 -42.06
C VAL A 7 -9.48 13.13 -41.74
N ALA A 8 -9.34 12.21 -42.70
CA ALA A 8 -8.64 10.93 -42.49
C ALA A 8 -7.10 11.04 -42.40
N GLY A 9 -6.49 12.07 -43.00
CA GLY A 9 -5.04 12.20 -43.08
C GLY A 9 -4.38 12.46 -41.73
N TYR A 10 -5.00 13.29 -40.87
CA TYR A 10 -4.45 13.57 -39.54
C TYR A 10 -4.52 12.33 -38.66
N SER A 11 -5.69 11.69 -38.53
CA SER A 11 -5.88 10.52 -37.64
C SER A 11 -4.91 9.37 -37.94
N VAL A 12 -4.57 9.17 -39.21
CA VAL A 12 -3.62 8.14 -39.64
C VAL A 12 -2.21 8.53 -39.21
N VAL A 13 -1.75 9.75 -39.51
CA VAL A 13 -0.41 10.24 -39.11
C VAL A 13 -0.21 10.18 -37.59
N TRP A 14 -1.21 10.59 -36.80
CA TRP A 14 -1.14 10.49 -35.33
C TRP A 14 -0.92 9.05 -34.85
N SER A 15 -1.60 8.06 -35.46
CA SER A 15 -1.45 6.66 -35.08
C SER A 15 -0.03 6.16 -35.33
N TRP A 16 0.55 6.44 -36.50
CA TRP A 16 1.91 6.02 -36.84
C TRP A 16 2.95 6.67 -35.93
N THR A 17 2.77 7.95 -35.59
CA THR A 17 3.68 8.65 -34.66
C THR A 17 3.61 8.06 -33.24
N ILE A 18 2.42 7.75 -32.73
CA ILE A 18 2.25 7.13 -31.41
C ILE A 18 2.84 5.71 -31.41
N GLN A 19 2.56 4.91 -32.45
CA GLN A 19 3.10 3.56 -32.56
C GLN A 19 4.63 3.55 -32.62
N GLY A 20 5.23 4.45 -33.41
CA GLY A 20 6.70 4.58 -33.46
C GLY A 20 7.30 4.95 -32.10
N LEU A 21 6.68 5.89 -31.38
CA LEU A 21 7.13 6.26 -30.04
C LEU A 21 7.01 5.09 -29.04
N VAL A 22 5.92 4.31 -29.11
CA VAL A 22 5.73 3.14 -28.25
C VAL A 22 6.78 2.06 -28.55
N GLU A 23 7.08 1.80 -29.83
CA GLU A 23 8.12 0.84 -30.22
C GLU A 23 9.50 1.23 -29.70
N GLU A 24 9.84 2.53 -29.73
CA GLU A 24 11.08 3.06 -29.15
C GLU A 24 11.11 2.87 -27.63
N ILE A 25 10.04 3.26 -26.92
CA ILE A 25 9.94 3.13 -25.46
C ILE A 25 10.02 1.65 -25.02
N LEU A 26 9.44 0.73 -25.80
CA LEU A 26 9.46 -0.70 -25.49
C LEU A 26 10.87 -1.29 -25.52
N GLN A 27 11.82 -0.68 -26.25
CA GLN A 27 13.23 -1.12 -26.21
C GLN A 27 13.84 -0.91 -24.82
N ASP A 28 13.42 0.13 -24.10
CA ASP A 28 13.93 0.52 -22.79
C ASP A 28 13.03 0.07 -21.61
N VAL A 29 12.02 -0.76 -21.89
CA VAL A 29 11.00 -1.15 -20.91
C VAL A 29 11.60 -1.76 -19.64
N GLY A 30 12.73 -2.47 -19.75
CA GLY A 30 13.42 -3.06 -18.61
C GLY A 30 13.94 -2.03 -17.60
N VAL A 31 14.42 -0.86 -18.06
CA VAL A 31 14.87 0.22 -17.17
C VAL A 31 13.67 0.91 -16.52
N LEU A 32 12.57 1.10 -17.27
CA LEU A 32 11.34 1.69 -16.77
C LEU A 32 10.71 0.84 -15.66
N TYR A 33 10.70 -0.49 -15.80
CA TYR A 33 10.23 -1.39 -14.73
C TYR A 33 11.09 -1.29 -13.47
N LYS A 34 12.43 -1.26 -13.60
CA LYS A 34 13.32 -1.10 -12.44
C LYS A 34 13.12 0.24 -11.74
N ALA A 35 12.92 1.32 -12.51
CA ALA A 35 12.62 2.62 -11.94
C ALA A 35 11.27 2.62 -11.20
N SER A 36 10.25 2.03 -11.79
CA SER A 36 8.92 1.88 -11.17
C SER A 36 8.97 1.04 -9.88
N GLU A 37 9.73 -0.05 -9.87
CA GLU A 37 9.95 -0.87 -8.67
C GLU A 37 10.65 -0.06 -7.57
N ALA A 38 11.71 0.67 -7.91
CA ALA A 38 12.41 1.51 -6.93
C ALA A 38 11.51 2.61 -6.34
N VAL A 39 10.70 3.27 -7.19
CA VAL A 39 9.77 4.31 -6.75
C VAL A 39 8.66 3.73 -5.88
N SER A 40 8.09 2.58 -6.25
CA SER A 40 7.02 1.94 -5.47
C SER A 40 7.50 1.44 -4.11
N LEU A 41 8.71 0.88 -4.03
CA LEU A 41 9.32 0.48 -2.76
C LEU A 41 9.59 1.69 -1.87
N LEU A 42 10.07 2.79 -2.43
CA LEU A 42 10.29 4.04 -1.70
C LEU A 42 8.97 4.60 -1.13
N ASP A 43 7.92 4.65 -1.94
CA ASP A 43 6.60 5.15 -1.52
C ASP A 43 5.97 4.30 -0.41
N MET A 44 6.10 2.98 -0.50
CA MET A 44 5.65 2.05 0.54
C MET A 44 6.42 2.29 1.86
N LEU A 45 7.75 2.37 1.80
CA LEU A 45 8.58 2.59 3.00
C LEU A 45 8.29 3.94 3.64
N TRP A 46 8.13 5.00 2.83
CA TRP A 46 7.73 6.32 3.31
C TRP A 46 6.37 6.28 4.00
N SER A 47 5.39 5.62 3.38
CA SER A 47 4.05 5.45 3.96
C SER A 47 4.09 4.73 5.32
N PHE A 48 4.90 3.69 5.46
CA PHE A 48 5.09 2.99 6.74
C PHE A 48 5.74 3.89 7.79
N ALA A 49 6.79 4.63 7.44
CA ALA A 49 7.46 5.56 8.37
C ALA A 49 6.49 6.66 8.82
N HIS A 50 5.76 7.25 7.87
CA HIS A 50 4.79 8.32 8.13
C HIS A 50 3.69 7.88 9.10
N VAL A 51 3.05 6.73 8.83
CA VAL A 51 2.00 6.19 9.72
C VAL A 51 2.57 5.81 11.09
N SER A 52 3.78 5.26 11.14
CA SER A 52 4.40 4.86 12.41
C SER A 52 4.68 6.04 13.33
N ILE A 53 5.17 7.16 12.78
CA ILE A 53 5.41 8.40 13.53
C ILE A 53 4.09 9.00 14.00
N LEU A 54 3.10 9.11 13.12
CA LEU A 54 1.81 9.73 13.46
C LEU A 54 1.02 8.94 14.51
N ARG A 55 1.15 7.61 14.53
CA ARG A 55 0.36 6.73 15.38
C ARG A 55 1.14 6.09 16.53
N ASN A 56 2.41 6.48 16.70
CA ASN A 56 3.33 5.89 17.68
C ASN A 56 3.42 4.36 17.58
N TYR A 57 3.50 3.83 16.36
CA TYR A 57 3.77 2.41 16.17
C TYR A 57 5.23 2.08 16.48
N VAL A 58 5.43 0.88 17.01
CA VAL A 58 6.75 0.37 17.38
C VAL A 58 7.17 -0.71 16.38
N ARG A 59 8.49 -0.82 16.16
CA ARG A 59 9.05 -1.90 15.34
C ARG A 59 8.90 -3.23 16.09
N PRO A 60 8.24 -4.25 15.51
CA PRO A 60 8.10 -5.54 16.16
C PRO A 60 9.42 -6.32 16.16
N GLU A 61 9.56 -7.21 17.14
CA GLU A 61 10.65 -8.19 17.22
C GLU A 61 10.13 -9.57 16.84
N PHE A 62 10.83 -10.25 15.95
CA PHE A 62 10.46 -11.60 15.52
C PHE A 62 11.13 -12.61 16.44
N THR A 63 10.31 -13.26 17.29
CA THR A 63 10.74 -14.30 18.24
C THR A 63 9.82 -15.52 18.13
N GLY A 64 10.12 -16.59 18.88
CA GLY A 64 9.25 -17.78 18.95
C GLY A 64 7.95 -17.57 19.74
N THR A 65 7.70 -16.37 20.27
CA THR A 65 6.53 -16.06 21.08
C THR A 65 5.84 -14.80 20.58
N LEU A 66 4.52 -14.77 20.68
CA LEU A 66 3.71 -13.58 20.42
C LEU A 66 3.50 -12.85 21.75
N ALA A 67 4.20 -11.74 21.94
CA ALA A 67 4.00 -10.86 23.09
C ALA A 67 3.67 -9.44 22.60
N ILE A 68 2.46 -8.99 22.88
CA ILE A 68 1.99 -7.63 22.58
C ILE A 68 1.66 -6.97 23.90
N LYS A 69 2.37 -5.89 24.23
CA LYS A 69 2.10 -5.07 25.41
C LYS A 69 1.37 -3.80 25.00
N ALA A 70 0.31 -3.47 25.73
CA ALA A 70 -0.56 -2.32 25.51
C ALA A 70 -1.01 -2.20 24.04
N GLY A 71 -1.36 -3.34 23.43
CA GLY A 71 -1.80 -3.45 22.04
C GLY A 71 -3.10 -2.70 21.79
N ARG A 72 -3.19 -2.07 20.61
CA ARG A 72 -4.36 -1.29 20.17
C ARG A 72 -4.83 -1.77 18.81
N HIS A 73 -6.14 -1.70 18.57
CA HIS A 73 -6.70 -2.07 17.27
C HIS A 73 -6.47 -0.94 16.24
N PRO A 74 -5.76 -1.18 15.12
CA PRO A 74 -5.28 -0.13 14.23
C PRO A 74 -6.38 0.65 13.48
N VAL A 75 -7.52 -0.01 13.18
CA VAL A 75 -8.68 0.64 12.52
C VAL A 75 -9.56 1.37 13.53
N LEU A 76 -9.98 0.70 14.62
CA LEU A 76 -10.83 1.32 15.64
C LEU A 76 -10.18 2.57 16.25
N GLN A 77 -8.85 2.59 16.41
CA GLN A 77 -8.13 3.77 16.86
C GLN A 77 -8.32 4.98 15.95
N CYS A 78 -8.49 4.79 14.64
CA CYS A 78 -8.73 5.90 13.72
C CYS A 78 -10.18 6.37 13.74
N VAL A 79 -11.11 5.43 13.83
CA VAL A 79 -12.55 5.73 13.71
C VAL A 79 -13.12 6.26 15.03
N GLN A 80 -12.65 5.75 16.16
CA GLN A 80 -13.18 6.08 17.50
C GLN A 80 -12.39 7.16 18.24
N ALA A 81 -11.30 7.69 17.66
CA ALA A 81 -10.51 8.77 18.27
C ALA A 81 -11.33 10.03 18.60
N ALA A 82 -12.48 10.23 17.95
CA ALA A 82 -13.37 11.37 18.20
C ALA A 82 -14.35 11.16 19.38
N ASN A 83 -14.71 9.91 19.71
CA ASN A 83 -15.90 9.62 20.54
C ASN A 83 -15.66 8.68 21.74
N GLY A 84 -14.42 8.21 22.00
CA GLY A 84 -14.14 7.37 23.17
C GLY A 84 -12.67 7.00 23.36
N THR A 85 -12.30 6.67 24.60
CA THR A 85 -10.95 6.18 24.94
C THR A 85 -10.84 4.69 24.62
N LEU A 86 -9.98 4.33 23.66
CA LEU A 86 -9.64 2.94 23.39
C LEU A 86 -8.68 2.42 24.47
N VAL A 87 -9.10 1.38 25.20
CA VAL A 87 -8.27 0.75 26.23
C VAL A 87 -7.29 -0.21 25.57
N PRO A 88 -5.96 -0.03 25.77
CA PRO A 88 -4.96 -0.95 25.27
C PRO A 88 -4.96 -2.26 26.06
N ASN A 89 -4.74 -3.39 25.38
CA ASN A 89 -4.75 -4.73 25.98
C ASN A 89 -3.45 -5.50 25.71
N ASP A 90 -3.04 -6.31 26.68
CA ASP A 90 -1.90 -7.20 26.55
C ASP A 90 -2.33 -8.54 25.93
N VAL A 91 -1.46 -9.13 25.11
CA VAL A 91 -1.66 -10.45 24.50
C VAL A 91 -0.36 -11.24 24.60
N TYR A 92 -0.45 -12.48 25.12
CA TYR A 92 0.70 -13.36 25.24
C TYR A 92 0.39 -14.78 24.73
N CYS A 93 1.17 -15.26 23.77
CA CYS A 93 1.07 -16.61 23.25
C CYS A 93 2.47 -17.19 23.04
N SER A 94 2.64 -18.44 23.46
CA SER A 94 3.89 -19.20 23.40
C SER A 94 3.57 -20.68 23.17
N ASP A 95 4.57 -21.51 22.90
CA ASP A 95 4.36 -22.96 22.72
C ASP A 95 3.69 -23.62 23.95
N THR A 96 3.94 -23.08 25.14
CA THR A 96 3.32 -23.54 26.40
C THR A 96 1.92 -22.97 26.64
N SER A 97 1.54 -21.91 25.93
CA SER A 97 0.30 -21.15 26.15
C SER A 97 -0.31 -20.70 24.82
N SER A 98 -0.76 -21.67 24.02
CA SER A 98 -1.25 -21.45 22.66
C SER A 98 -2.76 -21.23 22.55
N PHE A 99 -3.51 -21.47 23.63
CA PHE A 99 -4.97 -21.33 23.67
C PHE A 99 -5.39 -20.37 24.78
N GLN A 100 -6.20 -19.36 24.43
CA GLN A 100 -6.76 -18.40 25.38
C GLN A 100 -8.29 -18.49 25.34
N LEU A 101 -8.91 -18.74 26.50
CA LEU A 101 -10.36 -18.67 26.65
C LEU A 101 -10.73 -17.27 27.17
N ILE A 102 -11.42 -16.49 26.34
CA ILE A 102 -11.89 -15.14 26.70
C ILE A 102 -13.39 -15.22 26.98
N GLN A 103 -13.79 -14.84 28.19
CA GLN A 103 -15.20 -14.69 28.58
C GLN A 103 -15.45 -13.25 29.03
N GLY A 104 -16.68 -12.76 28.82
CA GLY A 104 -17.08 -11.42 29.21
C GLY A 104 -18.61 -11.27 29.25
N PRO A 105 -19.11 -10.24 29.93
CA PRO A 105 -20.54 -9.91 29.91
C PRO A 105 -20.99 -9.47 28.51
N LYS A 106 -22.31 -9.51 28.27
CA LYS A 106 -22.91 -8.85 27.12
C LYS A 106 -23.05 -7.35 27.35
#